data_AF-A0A2G9XH36-F1
#
_entry.id   AF-A0A2G9XH36-F1
#
_cell.length_a   1.000
_cell.length_b   1.000
_cell.length_c   1.000
_cell.angle_alpha   90.00
_cell.angle_beta   90.00
_cell.angle_gamma   90.00
#
_symmetry.space_group_name_H-M   'P 1'
#
loop_
_entity.id
_entity.type
_entity.pdbx_description
1 polymer ?
#
loop_
_entity_poly.entity_id
_entity_poly.type
_entity_poly.pdbx_seq_one_letter_code
_entity_poly.pdbx_strand_id
1 'polypeptide(L)'
;MKGIKNIFAESWGIIGVGVFIGILAPLLQNWGNPSNMGICVACFERDIAGALGFHRAAVVQYIRPEIVGFVVGSLIAAYLFKEFRPRLGSAPIVRFFLGVFAMIGALVFLGCPWRAALRLAGGDGTAIFGLLGLITGIWIGTLFLRGGYNLGRTQQTHQAAGWMLPLFMAALLVLMLVFPHISGQEKNEMIFYSVKGPGSMHAPLAISLGVGLLIGFLAQRSRFCTMGAFRDFILFRQM
;
A
#
# COMPACT_ATOMS: atom_id res chain seq x y z
N MET A 1 2.67 22.29 -24.99
CA MET A 1 2.92 22.95 -23.68
C MET A 1 4.06 22.21 -23.01
N LYS A 2 5.21 22.87 -22.78
CA LYS A 2 6.38 22.30 -22.10
C LYS A 2 5.93 21.78 -20.73
N GLY A 3 5.89 20.45 -20.57
CA GLY A 3 5.44 19.82 -19.33
C GLY A 3 6.31 20.28 -18.17
N ILE A 4 5.68 20.60 -17.04
CA ILE A 4 6.36 20.80 -15.77
C ILE A 4 7.26 19.58 -15.58
N LYS A 5 8.59 19.77 -15.62
CA LYS A 5 9.53 18.69 -15.36
C LYS A 5 9.20 18.12 -13.99
N ASN A 6 8.96 16.82 -13.92
CA ASN A 6 8.58 16.19 -12.67
C ASN A 6 9.85 15.99 -11.83
N ILE A 7 10.19 17.01 -11.04
CA ILE A 7 11.39 17.05 -10.17
C ILE A 7 11.42 15.84 -9.22
N PHE A 8 10.26 15.32 -8.82
CA PHE A 8 10.15 14.13 -7.97
C PHE A 8 10.43 12.81 -8.67
N ALA A 9 10.43 12.78 -10.01
CA ALA A 9 10.74 11.59 -10.80
C ALA A 9 12.22 11.51 -11.22
N GLU A 10 13.02 12.53 -10.90
CA GLU A 10 14.49 12.47 -11.05
C GLU A 10 15.10 11.67 -9.89
N SER A 11 16.31 11.13 -10.08
CA SER A 11 16.98 10.26 -9.10
C SER A 11 17.09 10.90 -7.71
N TRP A 12 17.41 12.19 -7.65
CA TRP A 12 17.44 12.96 -6.39
C TRP A 12 16.05 13.14 -5.76
N GLY A 13 15.01 13.31 -6.58
CA GLY A 13 13.63 13.38 -6.13
C GLY A 13 13.14 12.06 -5.53
N ILE A 14 13.48 10.92 -6.15
CA ILE A 14 13.15 9.59 -5.65
C ILE A 14 13.88 9.31 -4.32
N ILE A 15 15.16 9.67 -4.22
CA ILE A 15 15.94 9.56 -2.97
C ILE A 15 15.28 10.42 -1.87
N GLY A 16 14.93 11.67 -2.18
CA GLY A 16 14.25 12.56 -1.24
C GLY A 16 12.93 11.99 -0.72
N VAL A 17 12.10 11.42 -1.61
CA VAL A 17 10.86 10.74 -1.22
C VAL A 17 11.15 9.50 -0.37
N GLY A 18 12.17 8.71 -0.71
CA GLY A 18 12.60 7.56 0.08
C GLY A 18 13.03 7.94 1.50
N VAL A 19 13.83 9.00 1.66
CA VAL A 19 14.24 9.55 2.96
C VAL A 19 13.03 10.03 3.74
N PHE A 20 12.12 10.78 3.09
CA PHE A 20 10.92 11.30 3.72
C PHE A 20 10.02 10.17 4.26
N ILE A 21 9.78 9.14 3.46
CA ILE A 21 9.01 7.96 3.87
C ILE A 21 9.75 7.19 4.97
N GLY A 22 11.07 7.06 4.85
CA GLY A 22 11.94 6.43 5.85
C GLY A 22 11.95 7.13 7.20
N ILE A 23 11.65 8.43 7.26
CA ILE A 23 11.47 9.20 8.51
C ILE A 23 10.04 9.08 9.04
N LEU A 24 9.04 9.21 8.15
CA LEU A 24 7.63 9.17 8.56
C LEU A 24 7.19 7.79 9.07
N ALA A 25 7.71 6.71 8.50
CA ALA A 25 7.32 5.37 8.92
C ALA A 25 7.72 5.05 10.39
N PRO A 26 8.94 5.31 10.86
CA PRO A 26 9.29 5.21 12.28
C PRO A 26 8.53 6.20 13.17
N LEU A 27 8.27 7.43 12.71
CA LEU A 27 7.47 8.38 13.48
C LEU A 27 6.04 7.89 13.69
N LEU A 28 5.43 7.24 12.69
CA LEU A 28 4.14 6.59 12.85
C LEU A 28 4.15 5.46 13.88
N GLN A 29 5.26 4.71 13.98
CA GLN A 29 5.42 3.70 15.04
C GLN A 29 5.44 4.35 16.42
N ASN A 30 6.18 5.46 16.56
CA ASN A 30 6.22 6.23 17.80
C ASN A 30 4.85 6.83 18.17
N TRP A 31 4.07 7.26 17.17
CA TRP A 31 2.72 7.78 17.38
C TRP A 31 1.64 6.73 17.62
N GLY A 32 1.97 5.43 17.59
CA GLY A 32 1.08 4.35 18.03
C GLY A 32 0.81 3.25 17.03
N ASN A 33 1.33 3.32 15.80
CA ASN A 33 1.27 2.17 14.87
C ASN A 33 2.15 1.01 15.37
N PRO A 34 1.88 -0.23 14.93
CA PRO A 34 2.63 -1.39 15.41
C PRO A 34 4.14 -1.21 15.24
N SER A 35 4.93 -1.56 16.25
CA SER A 35 6.40 -1.38 16.25
C SER A 35 7.10 -2.08 15.07
N ASN A 36 6.50 -3.15 14.55
CA ASN A 36 6.99 -3.88 13.39
C ASN A 36 6.28 -3.50 12.07
N MET A 37 5.41 -2.48 12.07
CA MET A 37 4.66 -1.98 10.93
C MET A 37 4.45 -0.46 11.05
N GLY A 38 5.39 0.35 10.56
CA GLY A 38 5.18 1.80 10.45
C GLY A 38 4.12 2.13 9.39
N ILE A 39 4.40 1.73 8.15
CA ILE A 39 3.44 1.71 7.04
C ILE A 39 3.59 0.39 6.28
N CYS A 40 2.50 -0.36 6.15
CA CYS A 40 2.49 -1.57 5.32
C CYS A 40 1.13 -1.81 4.68
N VAL A 41 1.06 -1.57 3.37
CA VAL A 41 -0.18 -1.70 2.59
C VAL A 41 -0.80 -3.10 2.74
N ALA A 42 -0.02 -4.18 2.58
CA ALA A 42 -0.55 -5.54 2.65
C ALA A 42 -1.13 -5.90 4.03
N CYS A 43 -0.46 -5.48 5.11
CA CYS A 43 -0.95 -5.74 6.47
C CYS A 43 -2.17 -4.88 6.80
N PHE A 44 -2.20 -3.64 6.32
CA PHE A 44 -3.32 -2.74 6.55
C PHE A 44 -4.56 -3.14 5.76
N GLU A 45 -4.41 -3.64 4.53
CA GLU A 45 -5.52 -4.23 3.77
C GLU A 45 -6.09 -5.48 4.47
N ARG A 46 -5.23 -6.33 5.04
CA ARG A 46 -5.68 -7.43 5.91
C ARG A 46 -6.45 -6.89 7.12
N ASP A 47 -5.93 -5.88 7.82
CA ASP A 47 -6.60 -5.31 8.99
C ASP A 47 -7.99 -4.74 8.64
N ILE A 48 -8.11 -4.08 7.48
CA ILE A 48 -9.38 -3.59 6.92
C ILE A 48 -10.31 -4.76 6.60
N ALA A 49 -9.82 -5.81 5.96
CA ALA A 49 -10.61 -7.02 5.67
C ALA A 49 -11.12 -7.70 6.95
N GLY A 50 -10.30 -7.70 8.00
CA GLY A 50 -10.68 -8.17 9.34
C GLY A 50 -11.76 -7.31 9.99
N ALA A 51 -11.66 -5.99 9.85
CA ALA A 51 -12.65 -5.05 10.38
C ALA A 51 -14.01 -5.17 9.69
N LEU A 52 -14.01 -5.45 8.38
CA LEU A 52 -15.20 -5.73 7.58
C LEU A 52 -15.78 -7.13 7.78
N GLY A 53 -15.07 -8.00 8.50
CA GLY A 53 -15.51 -9.36 8.80
C GLY A 53 -15.28 -10.38 7.68
N PHE A 54 -14.45 -10.07 6.67
CA PHE A 54 -14.04 -11.04 5.64
C PHE A 54 -13.17 -12.16 6.21
N HIS A 55 -12.55 -11.95 7.37
CA HIS A 55 -11.96 -13.00 8.19
C HIS A 55 -12.17 -12.73 9.68
N ARG A 56 -12.02 -13.76 10.51
CA ARG A 56 -12.32 -13.73 11.96
C ARG A 56 -11.10 -13.70 12.89
N ALA A 57 -9.92 -13.35 12.37
CA ALA A 57 -8.73 -13.22 13.19
C ALA A 57 -8.82 -11.97 14.11
N ALA A 58 -9.15 -12.17 15.39
CA ALA A 58 -9.43 -11.11 16.36
C ALA A 58 -8.27 -10.12 16.62
N VAL A 59 -7.03 -10.51 16.29
CA VAL A 59 -5.82 -9.69 16.54
C VAL A 59 -5.52 -8.65 15.44
N VAL A 60 -6.24 -8.70 14.32
CA VAL A 60 -5.95 -7.92 13.09
C VAL A 60 -7.24 -7.36 12.48
N GLN A 61 -7.96 -6.56 13.25
CA GLN A 61 -9.24 -5.96 12.87
C GLN A 61 -9.23 -4.48 13.21
N TYR A 62 -8.96 -3.65 12.20
CA TYR A 62 -8.98 -2.20 12.31
C TYR A 62 -9.04 -1.57 10.92
N ILE A 63 -9.95 -0.63 10.72
CA ILE A 63 -9.97 0.17 9.48
C ILE A 63 -8.81 1.16 9.56
N ARG A 64 -7.77 0.94 8.75
CA ARG A 64 -6.55 1.75 8.72
C ARG A 64 -6.75 3.03 7.90
N PRO A 65 -6.91 4.22 8.53
CA PRO A 65 -7.11 5.49 7.83
C PRO A 65 -5.91 5.88 6.95
N GLU A 66 -4.72 5.31 7.20
CA GLU A 66 -3.53 5.51 6.37
C GLU A 66 -3.78 5.12 4.92
N ILE A 67 -4.50 4.01 4.67
CA ILE A 67 -4.79 3.53 3.31
C ILE A 67 -5.77 4.46 2.61
N VAL A 68 -6.77 4.97 3.33
CA VAL A 68 -7.70 5.97 2.79
C VAL A 68 -6.92 7.23 2.40
N GLY A 69 -6.05 7.72 3.29
CA GLY A 69 -5.16 8.85 3.01
C GLY A 69 -4.31 8.58 1.77
N PHE A 70 -3.71 7.39 1.65
CA PHE A 70 -2.86 7.01 0.51
C PHE A 70 -3.60 7.10 -0.82
N VAL A 71 -4.82 6.56 -0.87
CA VAL A 71 -5.66 6.56 -2.08
C VAL A 71 -6.13 7.97 -2.42
N VAL A 72 -6.60 8.74 -1.43
CA VAL A 72 -7.05 10.13 -1.65
C VAL A 72 -5.88 11.05 -2.04
N GLY A 73 -4.74 10.93 -1.38
CA GLY A 73 -3.53 11.71 -1.69
C GLY A 73 -3.00 11.45 -3.09
N SER A 74 -2.96 10.19 -3.52
CA SER A 74 -2.58 9.82 -4.88
C SER A 74 -3.61 10.30 -5.92
N LEU A 75 -4.91 10.28 -5.60
CA LEU A 75 -5.95 10.85 -6.46
C LEU A 75 -5.78 12.36 -6.63
N ILE A 76 -5.56 13.09 -5.54
CA ILE A 76 -5.33 14.55 -5.55
C ILE A 76 -4.12 14.89 -6.43
N ALA A 77 -3.01 14.17 -6.25
CA ALA A 77 -1.82 14.33 -7.11
C ALA A 77 -2.16 14.05 -8.58
N ALA A 78 -2.86 12.96 -8.88
CA ALA A 78 -3.21 12.61 -10.26
C ALA A 78 -4.07 13.68 -10.95
N TYR A 79 -5.00 14.31 -10.22
CA TYR A 79 -5.83 15.40 -10.76
C TYR A 79 -5.08 16.71 -10.93
N LEU A 80 -4.32 17.14 -9.91
CA LEU A 80 -3.54 18.39 -9.96
C LEU A 80 -2.57 18.42 -11.14
N PHE A 81 -1.93 17.28 -11.42
CA PHE A 81 -0.96 17.16 -12.52
C PHE A 81 -1.56 16.64 -13.82
N LYS A 82 -2.89 16.47 -13.89
CA LYS A 82 -3.62 15.98 -15.08
C LYS A 82 -3.09 14.63 -15.60
N GLU A 83 -2.62 13.79 -14.69
CA GLU A 83 -2.12 12.44 -14.95
C GLU A 83 -3.21 11.36 -14.73
N PHE A 84 -4.37 11.74 -14.20
CA PHE A 84 -5.49 10.84 -13.99
C PHE A 84 -6.00 10.26 -15.33
N ARG A 85 -5.76 8.97 -15.53
CA ARG A 85 -6.19 8.21 -16.72
C ARG A 85 -6.74 6.86 -16.27
N PRO A 86 -8.07 6.72 -16.13
CA PRO A 86 -8.66 5.47 -15.68
C PRO A 86 -8.49 4.41 -16.78
N ARG A 87 -8.00 3.22 -16.40
CA ARG A 87 -7.72 2.11 -17.30
C ARG A 87 -8.30 0.81 -16.75
N LEU A 88 -8.85 -0.01 -17.62
CA LEU A 88 -9.12 -1.42 -17.33
C LEU A 88 -8.13 -2.27 -18.12
N GLY A 89 -7.89 -3.50 -17.67
CA GLY A 89 -7.12 -4.45 -18.45
C GLY A 89 -7.92 -5.72 -18.75
N SER A 90 -7.52 -6.42 -19.79
CA SER A 90 -8.01 -7.76 -20.14
C SER A 90 -7.57 -8.85 -19.15
N ALA A 91 -8.22 -10.01 -19.14
CA ALA A 91 -7.93 -11.14 -18.24
C ALA A 91 -8.11 -10.83 -16.72
N PRO A 92 -9.33 -10.45 -16.28
CA PRO A 92 -9.61 -10.14 -14.88
C PRO A 92 -9.35 -11.30 -13.93
N ILE A 93 -9.69 -12.53 -14.33
CA ILE A 93 -9.53 -13.72 -13.48
C ILE A 93 -8.05 -13.99 -13.17
N VAL A 94 -7.17 -13.84 -14.15
CA VAL A 94 -5.72 -14.03 -13.98
C VAL A 94 -5.15 -12.98 -13.03
N ARG A 95 -5.52 -11.70 -13.21
CA ARG A 95 -5.10 -10.63 -12.30
C ARG A 95 -5.59 -10.85 -10.87
N PHE A 96 -6.81 -11.35 -10.71
CA PHE A 96 -7.36 -11.68 -9.40
C PHE A 96 -6.53 -12.75 -8.69
N PHE A 97 -6.26 -13.89 -9.34
CA PHE A 97 -5.45 -14.95 -8.75
C PHE A 97 -4.00 -14.51 -8.48
N LEU A 98 -3.39 -13.71 -9.36
CA LEU A 98 -2.08 -13.11 -9.10
C LEU A 98 -2.11 -12.24 -7.83
N GLY A 99 -3.18 -11.47 -7.61
CA GLY A 99 -3.39 -10.71 -6.38
C GLY A 99 -3.54 -11.59 -5.15
N VAL A 100 -4.30 -12.70 -5.25
CA VAL A 100 -4.44 -13.69 -4.17
C VAL A 100 -3.08 -14.27 -3.78
N PHE A 101 -2.29 -14.75 -4.73
CA PHE A 101 -0.95 -15.28 -4.44
C PHE A 101 0.00 -14.22 -3.91
N ALA A 102 -0.08 -12.98 -4.41
CA ALA A 102 0.72 -11.87 -3.89
C ALA A 102 0.39 -11.57 -2.41
N MET A 103 -0.89 -11.58 -2.05
CA MET A 103 -1.32 -11.37 -0.66
C MET A 103 -0.93 -12.52 0.25
N ILE A 104 -1.09 -13.77 -0.19
CA ILE A 104 -0.63 -14.95 0.56
C ILE A 104 0.89 -14.84 0.81
N GLY A 105 1.67 -14.58 -0.24
CA GLY A 105 3.12 -14.41 -0.11
C GLY A 105 3.51 -13.26 0.83
N ALA A 106 2.89 -12.09 0.68
CA ALA A 106 3.18 -10.93 1.51
C ALA A 106 2.87 -11.17 3.00
N LEU A 107 1.81 -11.94 3.32
CA LEU A 107 1.43 -12.26 4.69
C LEU A 107 2.30 -13.38 5.29
N VAL A 108 2.58 -14.45 4.54
CA VAL A 108 3.41 -15.57 4.99
C VAL A 108 4.84 -15.14 5.29
N PHE A 109 5.46 -14.36 4.39
CA PHE A 109 6.82 -13.86 4.57
C PHE A 109 6.89 -12.53 5.34
N LEU A 110 5.75 -12.05 5.88
CA LEU A 110 5.62 -10.80 6.64
C LEU A 110 6.28 -9.60 5.94
N GLY A 111 6.10 -9.51 4.63
CA GLY A 111 7.06 -8.87 3.74
C GLY A 111 6.44 -8.02 2.63
N CYS A 112 5.57 -7.06 2.96
CA CYS A 112 5.49 -5.90 2.07
C CYS A 112 6.88 -5.23 2.04
N PRO A 113 7.34 -4.69 0.90
CA PRO A 113 8.73 -4.23 0.75
C PRO A 113 9.15 -3.24 1.84
N TRP A 114 8.24 -2.35 2.24
CA TRP A 114 8.46 -1.39 3.32
C TRP A 114 8.57 -2.03 4.69
N ARG A 115 7.70 -2.99 5.03
CA ARG A 115 7.79 -3.68 6.31
C ARG A 115 9.07 -4.49 6.41
N ALA A 116 9.48 -5.15 5.34
CA ALA A 116 10.74 -5.89 5.31
C ALA A 116 11.94 -4.94 5.53
N ALA A 117 11.95 -3.77 4.87
CA ALA A 117 12.99 -2.76 5.07
C ALA A 117 13.01 -2.20 6.51
N LEU A 118 11.85 -1.88 7.09
CA LEU A 118 11.75 -1.38 8.47
C LEU A 118 12.18 -2.42 9.50
N ARG A 119 11.84 -3.70 9.29
CA ARG A 119 12.28 -4.81 10.15
C ARG A 119 13.79 -4.97 10.10
N LEU A 120 14.38 -4.93 8.90
CA LEU A 120 15.82 -4.99 8.73
C LEU A 120 16.52 -3.80 9.42
N ALA A 121 15.98 -2.60 9.28
CA ALA A 121 16.48 -1.41 9.98
C ALA A 121 16.36 -1.52 11.51
N GLY A 122 15.33 -2.22 12.00
CA GLY A 122 15.16 -2.54 13.42
C GLY A 122 16.03 -3.71 13.93
N GLY A 123 16.91 -4.27 13.10
CA GLY A 123 17.83 -5.35 13.49
C GLY A 123 17.28 -6.77 13.33
N ASP A 124 16.11 -6.96 12.72
CA ASP A 124 15.52 -8.28 12.47
C ASP A 124 16.13 -8.94 11.23
N GLY A 125 17.11 -9.82 11.45
CA GLY A 125 17.82 -10.55 10.39
C GLY A 125 16.93 -11.48 9.56
N THR A 126 15.75 -11.88 10.05
CA THR A 126 14.82 -12.71 9.27
C THR A 126 14.24 -11.94 8.07
N ALA A 127 14.26 -10.61 8.10
CA ALA A 127 13.85 -9.77 6.99
C ALA A 127 14.72 -9.95 5.74
N ILE A 128 15.97 -10.39 5.88
CA ILE A 128 16.88 -10.67 4.77
C ILE A 128 16.30 -11.78 3.88
N PHE A 129 15.85 -12.88 4.47
CA PHE A 129 15.23 -13.98 3.73
C PHE A 129 13.93 -13.54 3.04
N GLY A 130 13.15 -12.68 3.70
CA GLY A 130 11.95 -12.09 3.09
C GLY A 130 12.27 -11.21 1.86
N LEU A 131 13.30 -10.37 1.95
CA LEU A 131 13.77 -9.53 0.84
C LEU A 131 14.37 -10.37 -0.29
N LEU A 132 15.17 -11.39 0.02
CA LEU A 132 15.71 -12.32 -0.97
C LEU A 132 14.60 -13.08 -1.68
N GLY A 133 13.58 -13.54 -0.94
CA GLY A 133 12.39 -14.17 -1.52
C GLY A 133 11.63 -13.23 -2.46
N LEU A 134 11.45 -11.97 -2.06
CA LEU A 134 10.82 -10.94 -2.90
C LEU A 134 11.63 -10.69 -4.18
N ILE A 135 12.95 -10.48 -4.08
CA ILE A 135 13.83 -10.25 -5.22
C ILE A 135 13.83 -11.46 -6.16
N THR A 136 13.95 -12.67 -5.63
CA THR A 136 13.93 -13.92 -6.40
C THR A 136 12.58 -14.10 -7.10
N GLY A 137 11.46 -13.82 -6.43
CA GLY A 137 10.13 -13.87 -7.03
C GLY A 137 9.95 -12.87 -8.16
N ILE A 138 10.43 -11.63 -7.98
CA ILE A 138 10.42 -10.61 -9.05
C ILE A 138 11.29 -11.08 -10.22
N TRP A 139 12.47 -11.64 -9.95
CA TRP A 139 13.37 -12.16 -10.98
C TRP A 139 12.70 -13.27 -11.80
N ILE A 140 12.11 -14.29 -11.15
CA ILE A 140 11.36 -15.34 -11.83
C ILE A 140 10.22 -14.73 -12.66
N GLY A 141 9.44 -13.81 -12.08
CA GLY A 141 8.36 -13.11 -12.80
C GLY A 141 8.86 -12.35 -14.03
N THR A 142 10.04 -11.71 -13.95
CA THR A 142 10.65 -11.01 -15.10
C THR A 142 11.08 -11.96 -16.21
N LEU A 143 11.47 -13.20 -15.90
CA LEU A 143 11.78 -14.22 -16.91
C LEU A 143 10.53 -14.60 -17.71
N PHE A 144 9.39 -14.78 -17.04
CA PHE A 144 8.11 -15.03 -17.73
C PHE A 144 7.71 -13.86 -18.62
N LEU A 145 7.88 -12.62 -18.15
CA LEU A 145 7.63 -11.41 -18.95
C LEU A 145 8.56 -11.33 -20.18
N ARG A 146 9.85 -11.70 -20.04
CA ARG A 146 10.78 -11.81 -21.17
C ARG A 146 10.39 -12.91 -22.15
N GLY A 147 9.81 -14.01 -21.66
CA GLY A 147 9.30 -15.13 -22.46
C GLY A 147 8.01 -14.83 -23.24
N GLY A 148 7.51 -13.59 -23.22
CA GLY A 148 6.33 -13.17 -23.98
C GLY A 148 5.01 -13.25 -23.21
N TYR A 149 5.03 -13.53 -21.90
CA TYR A 149 3.83 -13.48 -21.08
C TYR A 149 3.28 -12.05 -21.01
N ASN A 150 2.00 -11.87 -21.34
CA ASN A 150 1.32 -10.59 -21.27
C ASN A 150 -0.09 -10.75 -20.67
N LEU A 151 -0.48 -9.82 -19.80
CA LEU A 151 -1.82 -9.75 -19.19
C LEU A 151 -2.87 -9.12 -20.13
N GLY A 152 -2.59 -9.16 -21.44
CA GLY A 152 -3.32 -8.55 -22.54
C GLY A 152 -3.43 -7.02 -22.48
N ARG A 153 -4.26 -6.45 -23.36
CA ARG A 153 -4.32 -5.00 -23.62
C ARG A 153 -5.02 -4.24 -22.49
N THR A 154 -4.45 -3.09 -22.15
CA THR A 154 -5.11 -2.08 -21.31
C THR A 154 -5.93 -1.14 -22.18
N GLN A 155 -7.17 -0.88 -21.77
CA GLN A 155 -8.13 -0.02 -22.48
C GLN A 155 -8.49 1.18 -21.61
N GLN A 156 -8.67 2.33 -22.24
CA GLN A 156 -9.22 3.52 -21.60
C GLN A 156 -10.67 3.23 -21.19
N THR A 157 -11.08 3.73 -20.03
CA THR A 157 -12.45 3.55 -19.53
C THR A 157 -13.10 4.87 -19.14
N HIS A 158 -14.36 4.80 -18.73
CA HIS A 158 -15.12 5.91 -18.17
C HIS A 158 -14.57 6.34 -16.80
N GLN A 159 -14.73 7.62 -16.48
CA GLN A 159 -14.19 8.19 -15.25
C GLN A 159 -14.77 7.54 -13.98
N ALA A 160 -16.04 7.12 -13.99
CA ALA A 160 -16.67 6.51 -12.81
C ALA A 160 -15.95 5.24 -12.33
N ALA A 161 -15.45 4.40 -13.24
CA ALA A 161 -14.65 3.22 -12.87
C ALA A 161 -13.38 3.59 -12.09
N GLY A 162 -12.74 4.72 -12.41
CA GLY A 162 -11.58 5.22 -11.67
C GLY A 162 -11.92 5.79 -10.29
N TRP A 163 -13.17 6.22 -10.08
CA TRP A 163 -13.65 6.76 -8.81
C TRP A 163 -14.12 5.69 -7.82
N MET A 164 -14.34 4.45 -8.28
CA MET A 164 -14.82 3.36 -7.42
C MET A 164 -13.92 3.12 -6.22
N LEU A 165 -12.59 3.06 -6.42
CA LEU A 165 -11.64 2.81 -5.33
C LEU A 165 -11.57 3.97 -4.32
N PRO A 166 -11.38 5.24 -4.74
CA PRO A 166 -11.44 6.36 -3.81
C PRO A 166 -12.77 6.47 -3.07
N LEU A 167 -13.90 6.24 -3.74
CA LEU A 167 -15.23 6.31 -3.13
C LEU A 167 -15.43 5.18 -2.11
N PHE A 168 -14.97 3.96 -2.42
CA PHE A 168 -14.97 2.86 -1.46
C PHE A 168 -14.12 3.19 -0.22
N MET A 169 -12.92 3.73 -0.40
CA MET A 169 -12.07 4.13 0.73
C MET A 169 -12.67 5.29 1.55
N ALA A 170 -13.31 6.25 0.90
CA ALA A 170 -14.05 7.31 1.59
C ALA A 170 -15.25 6.77 2.36
N ALA A 171 -15.98 5.81 1.79
CA ALA A 171 -17.09 5.13 2.47
C ALA A 171 -16.60 4.37 3.73
N LEU A 172 -15.44 3.70 3.67
CA LEU A 172 -14.83 3.08 4.84
C LEU A 172 -14.47 4.10 5.93
N LEU A 173 -13.96 5.27 5.54
CA LEU A 173 -13.65 6.34 6.48
C LEU A 173 -14.92 6.89 7.16
N VAL A 174 -15.99 7.10 6.39
CA VAL A 174 -17.30 7.51 6.94
C VAL A 174 -17.83 6.44 7.89
N LEU A 175 -17.76 5.16 7.50
CA LEU A 175 -18.20 4.05 8.33
C LEU A 175 -17.43 4.01 9.66
N MET A 176 -16.13 4.23 9.62
CA MET A 176 -15.27 4.32 10.82
C MET A 176 -15.63 5.50 11.73
N LEU A 177 -16.07 6.63 11.17
CA LEU A 177 -16.49 7.81 11.95
C LEU A 177 -17.88 7.63 12.58
N VAL A 178 -18.79 6.94 11.90
CA VAL A 178 -20.15 6.66 12.39
C VAL A 178 -20.15 5.59 13.47
N PHE A 179 -19.29 4.56 13.34
CA PHE A 179 -19.15 3.48 14.30
C PHE A 179 -17.76 3.52 14.95
N PRO A 180 -17.47 4.51 15.82
CA PRO A 180 -16.15 4.65 16.41
C PRO A 180 -15.81 3.45 17.32
N HIS A 181 -14.50 3.24 17.55
CA HIS A 181 -14.06 2.22 18.48
C HIS A 181 -14.59 2.50 19.90
N ILE A 182 -15.37 1.56 20.45
CA ILE A 182 -15.80 1.59 21.85
C ILE A 182 -14.80 0.76 22.66
N SER A 183 -14.09 1.41 23.57
CA SER A 183 -13.06 0.79 24.41
C SER A 183 -13.59 -0.47 25.10
N GLY A 184 -13.04 -1.63 24.76
CA GLY A 184 -13.35 -2.92 25.40
C GLY A 184 -14.38 -3.80 24.67
N GLN A 185 -14.93 -3.38 23.53
CA GLN A 185 -15.82 -4.22 22.71
C GLN A 185 -15.12 -4.70 21.44
N GLU A 186 -15.19 -6.01 21.18
CA GLU A 186 -14.65 -6.64 19.95
C GLU A 186 -15.45 -6.27 18.70
N LYS A 187 -16.64 -5.68 18.88
CA LYS A 187 -17.57 -5.32 17.81
C LYS A 187 -18.34 -4.07 18.19
N ASN A 188 -18.37 -3.08 17.30
CA ASN A 188 -19.36 -2.00 17.33
C ASN A 188 -20.34 -2.25 16.19
N GLU A 189 -21.52 -2.79 16.50
CA GLU A 189 -22.67 -3.13 15.63
C GLU A 189 -22.35 -3.84 14.29
N MET A 190 -21.64 -3.17 13.38
CA MET A 190 -21.23 -3.62 12.06
C MET A 190 -19.70 -3.83 11.88
N ILE A 191 -18.84 -3.13 12.63
CA ILE A 191 -17.36 -3.18 12.47
C ILE A 191 -16.72 -3.98 13.62
N PHE A 192 -15.74 -4.83 13.28
CA PHE A 192 -14.91 -5.54 14.24
C PHE A 192 -13.66 -4.74 14.62
N TYR A 193 -13.34 -4.74 15.90
CA TYR A 193 -12.17 -4.07 16.46
C TYR A 193 -11.33 -5.02 17.29
N SER A 194 -10.02 -4.99 17.06
CA SER A 194 -9.07 -5.74 17.88
C SER A 194 -8.88 -5.11 19.25
N VAL A 195 -9.09 -5.89 20.31
CA VAL A 195 -8.79 -5.48 21.71
C VAL A 195 -7.32 -5.68 22.04
N LYS A 196 -6.65 -6.65 21.41
CA LYS A 196 -5.23 -6.96 21.59
C LYS A 196 -4.57 -7.22 20.24
N GLY A 197 -3.25 -7.01 20.17
CA GLY A 197 -2.44 -7.32 19.00
C GLY A 197 -2.24 -6.13 18.05
N PRO A 198 -1.71 -6.34 16.85
CA PRO A 198 -1.38 -5.26 15.94
C PRO A 198 -2.58 -4.41 15.51
N GLY A 199 -3.78 -4.98 15.44
CA GLY A 199 -5.01 -4.23 15.13
C GLY A 199 -5.39 -3.19 16.18
N SER A 200 -5.02 -3.38 17.45
CA SER A 200 -5.33 -2.42 18.53
C SER A 200 -4.31 -1.30 18.63
N MET A 201 -3.15 -1.42 17.98
CA MET A 201 -2.10 -0.40 17.93
C MET A 201 -2.33 0.48 16.71
N HIS A 202 -2.78 1.71 16.91
CA HIS A 202 -2.98 2.67 15.85
C HIS A 202 -2.59 4.09 16.29
N ALA A 203 -2.01 4.86 15.37
CA ALA A 203 -1.77 6.28 15.58
C ALA A 203 -3.09 7.09 15.57
N PRO A 204 -3.08 8.33 16.09
CA PRO A 204 -4.26 9.21 16.04
C PRO A 204 -4.78 9.40 14.61
N LEU A 205 -6.10 9.34 14.44
CA LEU A 205 -6.77 9.38 13.14
C LEU A 205 -6.25 10.50 12.22
N ALA A 206 -6.11 11.72 12.75
CA ALA A 206 -5.65 12.89 11.98
C ALA A 206 -4.20 12.75 11.49
N ILE A 207 -3.34 12.16 12.32
CA ILE A 207 -1.93 11.93 11.97
C ILE A 207 -1.84 10.84 10.90
N SER A 208 -2.51 9.70 11.11
CA SER A 208 -2.53 8.61 10.14
C SER A 208 -3.08 9.03 8.79
N LEU A 209 -4.17 9.80 8.76
CA LEU A 209 -4.76 10.30 7.52
C LEU A 209 -3.85 11.33 6.83
N GLY A 210 -3.29 12.28 7.60
CA GLY A 210 -2.39 13.31 7.07
C GLY A 210 -1.12 12.72 6.49
N VAL A 211 -0.48 11.80 7.21
CA VAL A 211 0.71 11.08 6.73
C VAL A 211 0.37 10.21 5.52
N GLY A 212 -0.75 9.48 5.56
CA GLY A 212 -1.23 8.70 4.42
C GLY A 212 -1.42 9.55 3.16
N LEU A 213 -2.04 10.73 3.31
CA LEU A 213 -2.26 11.68 2.21
C LEU A 213 -0.95 12.19 1.63
N LEU A 214 -0.02 12.62 2.48
CA LEU A 214 1.30 13.09 2.05
C LEU A 214 2.07 12.01 1.28
N ILE A 215 2.10 10.79 1.81
CA ILE A 215 2.84 9.70 1.18
C ILE A 215 2.16 9.26 -0.11
N GLY A 216 0.83 9.18 -0.16
CA GLY A 216 0.09 8.90 -1.39
C GLY A 216 0.35 9.94 -2.47
N PHE A 217 0.39 11.23 -2.09
CA PHE A 217 0.69 12.33 -3.00
C PHE A 217 2.10 12.23 -3.57
N LEU A 218 3.11 12.02 -2.71
CA LEU A 218 4.51 11.90 -3.13
C LEU A 218 4.76 10.63 -3.95
N ALA A 219 4.19 9.50 -3.54
CA ALA A 219 4.35 8.22 -4.23
C ALA A 219 3.75 8.27 -5.65
N GLN A 220 2.62 8.95 -5.85
CA GLN A 220 2.05 9.16 -7.17
C GLN A 220 2.98 10.00 -8.07
N ARG A 221 3.64 11.01 -7.50
CA ARG A 221 4.54 11.91 -8.24
C ARG A 221 5.86 11.27 -8.61
N SER A 222 6.48 10.54 -7.69
CA SER A 222 7.77 9.86 -7.93
C SER A 222 7.61 8.49 -8.57
N ARG A 223 6.39 7.96 -8.70
CA ARG A 223 6.10 6.57 -9.10
C ARG A 223 6.87 5.56 -8.25
N PHE A 224 6.91 5.83 -6.94
CA PHE A 224 7.69 5.05 -5.99
C PHE A 224 7.14 3.62 -5.86
N CYS A 225 7.79 2.66 -6.51
CA CYS A 225 7.43 1.25 -6.45
C CYS A 225 8.68 0.38 -6.34
N THR A 226 8.89 -0.24 -5.18
CA THR A 226 10.06 -1.10 -4.95
C THR A 226 10.08 -2.32 -5.87
N MET A 227 8.91 -2.92 -6.13
CA MET A 227 8.81 -4.04 -7.10
C MET A 227 9.15 -3.59 -8.53
N GLY A 228 8.68 -2.40 -8.92
CA GLY A 228 8.98 -1.79 -10.21
C GLY A 228 10.48 -1.55 -10.37
N ALA A 229 11.13 -1.01 -9.35
CA ALA A 229 12.57 -0.73 -9.36
C ALA A 229 13.40 -2.00 -9.64
N PHE A 230 13.17 -3.10 -8.91
CA PHE A 230 13.88 -4.35 -9.15
C PHE A 230 13.57 -4.94 -10.52
N ARG A 231 12.30 -4.92 -10.94
CA ARG A 231 11.88 -5.40 -12.27
C ARG A 231 12.60 -4.62 -13.38
N ASP A 232 12.59 -3.31 -13.30
CA ASP A 232 13.13 -2.43 -14.33
C ASP A 232 14.67 -2.51 -14.38
N PHE A 233 15.32 -2.64 -13.23
CA PHE A 233 16.74 -2.95 -13.14
C PHE A 233 17.09 -4.27 -13.83
N ILE A 234 16.34 -5.34 -13.57
CA ILE A 234 16.59 -6.66 -14.18
C ILE A 234 16.30 -6.63 -15.69
N LEU A 235 15.18 -6.02 -16.12
CA LEU A 235 14.72 -6.02 -17.51
C LEU A 235 15.54 -5.10 -18.40
N PHE A 236 15.72 -3.85 -17.98
CA PHE A 236 16.27 -2.77 -18.81
C PHE A 236 17.69 -2.37 -18.43
N ARG A 237 18.22 -2.84 -17.28
CA ARG A 237 19.52 -2.43 -16.72
C ARG A 237 19.67 -0.91 -16.59
N GLN A 238 18.55 -0.20 -16.42
CA GLN A 238 18.53 1.25 -16.23
C GLN A 238 18.50 1.55 -14.72
N MET A 239 19.37 2.45 -14.26
CA MET A 239 19.37 3.04 -12.92
C MET A 239 18.65 4.39 -12.95
#